data_AF-A0A2A2TL91-F1
#
_entry.id   AF-A0A2A2TL91-F1
#
_cell.length_a   1.000
_cell.length_b   1.000
_cell.length_c   1.000
_cell.angle_alpha   90.00
_cell.angle_beta   90.00
_cell.angle_gamma   90.00
#
_symmetry.space_group_name_H-M   'P 1'
#
loop_
_entity.id
_entity.type
_entity.pdbx_description
1 polymer ?
#
loop_
_entity_poly.entity_id
_entity_poly.type
_entity_poly.pdbx_seq_one_letter_code
_entity_poly.pdbx_strand_id
1 'polypeptide(L)' 'MTDKYAEKQIQFYEKASSQEEKDDALYRLGTHLEVIPCNGNANLTPEQRDTVIDAAKGGKNERG' A
#
# COMPACT_ATOMS: atom_id res chain seq x y z
N MET A 1 15.57 -0.97 -8.09
CA MET A 1 14.83 -2.07 -8.75
C MET A 1 13.38 -1.83 -8.40
N THR A 2 12.49 -1.67 -9.39
CA THR A 2 11.06 -1.50 -9.11
C THR A 2 10.56 -2.77 -8.45
N ASP A 3 9.98 -2.64 -7.27
CA ASP A 3 9.51 -3.77 -6.49
C ASP A 3 8.27 -4.36 -7.19
N LYS A 4 8.48 -5.46 -7.92
CA LYS A 4 7.42 -6.11 -8.73
C LYS A 4 6.22 -6.56 -7.87
N TYR A 5 6.44 -6.78 -6.57
CA TYR A 5 5.37 -7.12 -5.65
C TYR A 5 4.51 -5.88 -5.39
N ALA A 6 5.14 -4.73 -5.14
CA ALA A 6 4.45 -3.46 -4.96
C ALA A 6 3.59 -3.08 -6.17
N GLU A 7 4.14 -3.18 -7.38
CA GLU A 7 3.40 -2.92 -8.62
C GLU A 7 2.17 -3.83 -8.77
N LYS A 8 2.32 -5.11 -8.43
CA LYS A 8 1.22 -6.08 -8.49
C LYS A 8 0.10 -5.74 -7.49
N GLN A 9 0.45 -5.35 -6.26
CA GLN A 9 -0.54 -4.96 -5.25
C GLN A 9 -1.27 -3.67 -5.64
N ILE A 10 -0.57 -2.68 -6.20
CA ILE A 10 -1.20 -1.47 -6.75
C ILE A 10 -2.21 -1.83 -7.84
N GLN A 11 -1.85 -2.72 -8.76
CA GLN A 11 -2.79 -3.17 -9.80
C GLN A 11 -4.01 -3.91 -9.23
N PHE A 12 -3.86 -4.67 -8.14
CA PHE A 12 -4.99 -5.27 -7.45
C PHE A 12 -5.88 -4.21 -6.81
N TYR A 13 -5.29 -3.23 -6.13
CA TYR A 13 -6.00 -2.10 -5.55
C TYR A 13 -6.81 -1.32 -6.60
N GLU A 14 -6.23 -1.06 -7.78
CA GLU A 14 -6.91 -0.34 -8.87
C GLU A 14 -8.04 -1.15 -9.53
N LYS A 15 -7.93 -2.49 -9.54
CA LYS A 15 -8.93 -3.40 -10.12
C LYS A 15 -9.99 -3.85 -9.11
N ALA A 16 -9.75 -3.68 -7.82
CA ALA A 16 -10.65 -4.09 -6.76
C ALA A 16 -11.96 -3.30 -6.83
N SER A 17 -13.08 -4.02 -6.75
CA SER A 17 -14.42 -3.42 -6.74
C SER A 17 -14.88 -3.08 -5.32
N SER A 18 -14.43 -3.87 -4.34
CA SER A 18 -14.82 -3.73 -2.94
C SER A 18 -13.80 -2.95 -2.13
N GLN A 19 -14.26 -2.19 -1.14
CA GLN A 19 -13.39 -1.44 -0.24
C GLN A 19 -12.49 -2.38 0.57
N GLU A 20 -13.01 -3.54 1.00
CA GLU A 20 -12.25 -4.56 1.72
C GLU A 20 -11.07 -5.12 0.90
N GLU A 21 -11.26 -5.36 -0.40
CA GLU A 21 -10.20 -5.83 -1.30
C GLU A 21 -9.12 -4.76 -1.50
N LYS A 22 -9.52 -3.49 -1.58
CA LYS A 22 -8.60 -2.36 -1.64
C LYS A 22 -7.76 -2.24 -0.37
N ASP A 23 -8.43 -2.37 0.78
CA ASP A 23 -7.81 -2.30 2.10
C ASP A 23 -6.84 -3.48 2.34
N ASP A 24 -7.19 -4.70 1.93
CA ASP A 24 -6.28 -5.87 2.02
C ASP A 24 -5.05 -5.70 1.11
N ALA A 25 -5.23 -5.25 -0.13
CA ALA A 25 -4.12 -5.00 -1.05
C ALA A 25 -3.17 -3.92 -0.52
N LEU A 26 -3.72 -2.82 0.00
CA LEU A 26 -2.93 -1.75 0.62
C LEU A 26 -2.29 -2.21 1.95
N TYR A 27 -2.93 -3.05 2.74
CA TYR A 27 -2.35 -3.55 3.99
C TYR A 27 -1.13 -4.42 3.71
N ARG A 28 -1.23 -5.34 2.74
CA ARG A 28 -0.09 -6.17 2.29
C ARG A 28 1.04 -5.34 1.70
N LEU A 29 0.68 -4.31 0.94
CA LEU A 29 1.63 -3.40 0.34
C LEU A 29 2.36 -2.56 1.40
N GLY A 30 1.63 -1.98 2.34
CA GLY A 30 2.18 -1.16 3.40
C GLY A 30 3.04 -1.95 4.39
N THR A 31 2.67 -3.20 4.68
CA THR A 31 3.49 -4.10 5.51
C THR A 31 4.75 -4.55 4.79
N HIS A 32 4.68 -4.81 3.48
CA HIS A 32 5.86 -5.14 2.65
C HIS A 32 6.82 -3.95 2.52
N LEU A 33 6.29 -2.73 2.41
CA LEU A 33 7.07 -1.49 2.37
C LEU A 33 7.47 -0.97 3.77
N GLU A 34 7.10 -1.69 4.84
CA GLU A 34 7.34 -1.31 6.23
C GLU A 34 6.80 0.08 6.63
N VAL A 35 5.77 0.55 5.91
CA VAL A 35 5.09 1.85 6.12
C VAL A 35 4.05 1.75 7.24
N ILE A 36 3.45 0.58 7.42
CA ILE A 36 2.48 0.30 8.48
C ILE A 36 2.89 -0.94 9.27
N PRO A 37 2.53 -1.01 10.57
CA PRO A 37 2.81 -2.18 11.38
C PRO A 37 1.97 -3.38 10.93
N CYS A 38 2.59 -4.56 10.88
CA CYS A 38 1.88 -5.83 10.64
C CYS A 38 1.15 -6.26 11.93
N ASN A 39 -0.03 -5.69 12.16
CA ASN A 39 -0.85 -5.89 13.37
C ASN A 39 -2.09 -6.78 13.14
N GLY A 40 -2.25 -7.32 11.93
CA GLY A 40 -3.40 -8.12 11.52
C GLY A 40 -4.68 -7.31 11.27
N ASN A 41 -4.61 -5.97 11.32
CA ASN A 41 -5.74 -5.10 11.06
C ASN A 41 -5.68 -4.53 9.64
N ALA A 42 -6.41 -5.15 8.72
CA ALA A 42 -6.52 -4.68 7.35
C ALA A 42 -7.41 -3.42 7.20
N ASN A 43 -8.10 -2.94 8.25
CA ASN A 43 -8.82 -1.67 8.19
C ASN A 43 -7.82 -0.51 8.28
N LEU A 44 -7.36 -0.05 7.12
CA LEU A 44 -6.49 1.11 7.05
C LEU A 44 -7.32 2.38 7.18
N THR A 45 -6.79 3.34 7.94
CA THR A 45 -7.32 4.70 7.93
C THR A 45 -7.05 5.36 6.56
N PRO A 46 -7.81 6.39 6.17
CA PRO A 46 -7.55 7.14 4.93
C PRO A 46 -6.11 7.63 4.82
N GLU A 47 -5.52 8.09 5.94
CA GLU A 47 -4.14 8.55 6.02
C GLU A 47 -3.13 7.42 5.75
N GLN A 48 -3.36 6.23 6.33
CA GLN A 48 -2.52 5.08 6.08
C GLN A 48 -2.59 4.62 4.63
N ARG A 49 -3.79 4.64 4.03
CA ARG A 49 -3.97 4.29 2.60
C ARG A 49 -3.17 5.23 1.71
N ASP A 50 -3.26 6.53 1.96
CA ASP A 50 -2.53 7.54 1.18
C ASP A 50 -1.02 7.36 1.31
N THR A 51 -0.53 7.14 2.54
CA THR A 51 0.90 6.89 2.81
C THR A 51 1.41 5.64 2.09
N VAL A 52 0.64 4.55 2.07
CA VAL A 52 1.01 3.32 1.36
C VAL A 52 1.02 3.52 -0.15
N ILE A 53 0.02 4.22 -0.70
CA ILE A 53 -0.05 4.51 -2.14
C ILE A 53 1.12 5.40 -2.57
N ASP A 54 1.45 6.42 -1.78
CA ASP A 54 2.58 7.30 -2.04
C ASP A 54 3.91 6.52 -2.02
N ALA A 55 4.15 5.74 -0.95
CA ALA A 55 5.33 4.89 -0.84
C ALA A 55 5.46 3.91 -2.02
N ALA A 56 4.37 3.27 -2.41
CA ALA A 56 4.35 2.29 -3.50
C ALA A 56 4.52 2.92 -4.90
N LYS A 57 4.02 4.13 -5.12
CA LYS A 57 4.25 4.89 -6.35
C LYS A 57 5.65 5.51 -6.40
N GLY A 58 6.49 5.22 -5.42
CA GLY A 58 7.85 5.68 -5.33
C GLY A 58 7.89 7.12 -4.85
N GLY A 59 7.25 7.39 -3.71
CA GLY A 59 7.45 8.59 -2.90
C GLY A 59 8.93 8.90 -2.80
N LYS A 60 9.41 9.72 -3.75
CA LYS A 60 10.75 10.29 -3.78
C LYS A 60 10.79 11.41 -2.74
N ASN A 61 10.54 11.10 -1.48
CA ASN A 61 10.75 12.04 -0.38
C ASN A 61 11.86 11.51 0.54
N GLU A 62 12.94 11.00 -0.06
CA GLU A 62 14.27 11.07 0.52
C GLU A 62 15.19 11.83 -0.45
N ARG A 63 15.25 13.15 -0.29
CA ARG A 63 16.47 13.99 -0.27
C ARG A 63 16.11 15.48 -0.40
N GLY A 64 15.97 16.12 0.76
CA GLY A 64 16.13 17.55 0.97
C GLY A 64 16.83 17.74 2.29
#